data_AF-A0A7S7R9Y0-F1
#
_entry.id   AF-A0A7S7R9Y0-F1
#
_cell.length_a   1.000
_cell.length_b   1.000
_cell.length_c   1.000
_cell.angle_alpha   90.00
_cell.angle_beta   90.00
_cell.angle_gamma   90.00
#
_symmetry.space_group_name_H-M   'P 1'
#
loop_
_entity.id
_entity.type
_entity.pdbx_description
1 polymer ?
#
loop_
_entity_poly.entity_id
_entity_poly.type
_entity_poly.pdbx_seq_one_letter_code
_entity_poly.pdbx_strand_id
1 'polypeptide(L)'
;MLTDLLSQVEISDKLAVVVPALMIIGYALKRTPKIADWMIVWILLLLGVIASVFTLGLTVSGIANGVFAAGAAISTHQAYKQTKNRDKEEVISEMIEEKLKGREKNLEKDKEGAE
;
A
#
# COMPACT_ATOMS: atom_id res chain seq x y z
N MET A 1 -4.17 -32.44 6.80
CA MET A 1 -3.64 -31.52 7.84
C MET A 1 -3.72 -30.05 7.40
N LEU A 2 -3.00 -29.61 6.36
CA LEU A 2 -3.13 -28.23 5.83
C LEU A 2 -4.44 -28.01 5.06
N THR A 3 -4.85 -29.01 4.28
CA THR A 3 -6.13 -29.02 3.54
C THR A 3 -7.31 -28.84 4.49
N ASP A 4 -7.27 -29.48 5.65
CA ASP A 4 -8.37 -29.45 6.63
C ASP A 4 -8.46 -28.07 7.30
N LEU A 5 -7.33 -27.36 7.43
CA LEU A 5 -7.31 -25.98 7.92
C LEU A 5 -7.90 -25.02 6.88
N LEU A 6 -7.52 -25.16 5.61
CA LEU A 6 -8.02 -24.31 4.54
C LEU A 6 -9.51 -24.53 4.25
N SER A 7 -9.99 -25.76 4.35
CA SER A 7 -11.42 -26.07 4.23
C SER A 7 -12.28 -25.49 5.35
N GLN A 8 -11.68 -25.08 6.48
CA GLN A 8 -12.37 -24.42 7.59
C GLN A 8 -12.40 -22.89 7.47
N VAL A 9 -11.79 -22.31 6.42
CA VAL A 9 -11.76 -20.87 6.20
C VAL A 9 -12.92 -20.47 5.30
N GLU A 10 -13.91 -19.82 5.89
CA GLU A 10 -15.04 -19.22 5.19
C GLU A 10 -14.87 -17.70 5.16
N ILE A 11 -15.06 -17.08 3.99
CA ILE A 11 -15.03 -15.61 3.89
C ILE A 11 -16.39 -15.09 4.35
N SER A 12 -16.37 -14.26 5.40
CA SER A 12 -17.58 -13.67 5.94
C SER A 12 -17.82 -12.27 5.38
N ASP A 13 -19.09 -11.94 5.12
CA ASP A 13 -19.52 -10.58 4.73
C ASP A 13 -19.11 -9.51 5.73
N LYS A 14 -18.93 -9.86 7.02
CA LYS A 14 -18.47 -8.94 8.06
C LYS A 14 -17.08 -8.35 7.74
N LEU A 15 -16.27 -9.07 6.97
CA LEU A 15 -14.96 -8.62 6.52
C LEU A 15 -15.05 -7.30 5.75
N ALA A 16 -16.11 -7.10 4.95
CA ALA A 16 -16.32 -5.88 4.17
C ALA A 16 -16.39 -4.61 5.03
N VAL A 17 -16.80 -4.72 6.30
CA VAL A 17 -16.86 -3.60 7.24
C VAL A 17 -15.54 -3.44 8.00
N VAL A 18 -14.84 -4.55 8.29
CA VAL A 18 -13.57 -4.52 9.04
C VAL A 18 -12.46 -3.88 8.22
N VAL A 19 -12.37 -4.13 6.91
CA VAL A 19 -11.33 -3.54 6.04
C VAL A 19 -11.31 -2.00 6.07
N PRO A 20 -12.41 -1.28 5.74
CA PRO A 20 -12.40 0.17 5.77
C PRO A 20 -12.16 0.75 7.17
N ALA A 21 -12.64 0.07 8.23
CA ALA A 21 -12.33 0.47 9.60
C ALA A 21 -10.83 0.40 9.90
N LEU A 22 -10.16 -0.69 9.52
CA LEU A 22 -8.71 -0.83 9.64
C LEU A 22 -7.95 0.20 8.80
N MET A 23 -8.45 0.56 7.61
CA MET A 23 -7.82 1.60 6.80
C MET A 23 -7.84 2.97 7.49
N ILE A 24 -8.97 3.36 8.09
CA ILE A 24 -9.08 4.62 8.85
C ILE A 24 -8.10 4.62 10.03
N ILE A 25 -8.03 3.50 10.76
CA ILE A 25 -7.08 3.33 11.86
C ILE A 25 -5.64 3.43 11.36
N GLY A 26 -5.28 2.74 10.27
CA GLY A 26 -3.95 2.78 9.67
C GLY A 26 -3.55 4.18 9.23
N TYR A 27 -4.49 4.93 8.66
CA TYR A 27 -4.29 6.33 8.32
C TYR A 27 -4.02 7.20 9.56
N ALA A 28 -4.80 7.02 10.63
CA ALA A 28 -4.61 7.74 11.90
C ALA A 28 -3.26 7.42 12.55
N LEU A 29 -2.86 6.14 12.58
CA LEU A 29 -1.57 5.70 13.09
C LEU A 29 -0.41 6.35 12.34
N LYS A 30 -0.52 6.46 11.01
CA LYS A 30 0.52 7.09 10.18
C LYS A 30 0.71 8.59 10.47
N ARG A 31 -0.31 9.26 11.02
CA ARG A 31 -0.22 10.67 11.45
C ARG A 31 0.35 10.83 12.86
N THR A 32 0.59 9.72 13.57
CA THR A 32 1.08 9.75 14.94
C THR A 32 2.61 9.80 14.94
N PRO A 33 3.25 10.86 15.47
CA PRO A 33 4.70 11.08 15.34
C PRO A 33 5.58 10.04 16.04
N LYS A 34 5.01 9.21 16.92
CA LYS A 34 5.72 8.18 17.69
C LYS A 34 5.67 6.79 17.06
N ILE A 35 4.90 6.59 15.98
CA ILE A 35 4.67 5.27 15.39
C ILE A 35 5.47 5.14 14.09
N ALA A 36 6.37 4.16 14.05
CA ALA A 36 7.14 3.87 12.85
C ALA A 36 6.29 3.11 11.81
N ASP A 37 6.55 3.33 10.51
CA ASP A 37 5.76 2.74 9.42
C ASP A 37 5.65 1.20 9.47
N TRP A 38 6.71 0.51 9.90
CA TRP A 38 6.72 -0.95 10.04
C TRP A 38 5.82 -1.46 11.19
N MET A 39 5.62 -0.65 12.23
CA MET A 39 4.74 -1.01 13.35
C MET A 39 3.27 -0.96 12.96
N ILE A 40 2.91 -0.12 11.98
CA ILE A 40 1.53 0.01 11.50
C ILE A 40 1.03 -1.34 10.98
N VAL A 41 1.89 -2.11 10.30
CA VAL A 41 1.57 -3.46 9.81
C VAL A 41 1.18 -4.38 10.95
N TRP A 42 2.00 -4.45 12.00
CA TRP A 42 1.75 -5.31 13.15
C TRP A 42 0.51 -4.89 13.95
N ILE A 43 0.30 -3.59 14.11
CA ILE A 43 -0.87 -3.07 14.83
C ILE A 43 -2.14 -3.36 14.04
N LEU A 44 -2.16 -3.12 12.72
CA LEU A 44 -3.31 -3.45 11.88
C LEU A 44 -3.61 -4.95 11.83
N LEU A 45 -2.57 -5.78 11.80
CA LEU A 45 -2.73 -7.24 11.84
C LEU A 45 -3.36 -7.70 13.15
N LEU A 46 -2.85 -7.20 14.28
CA LEU A 46 -3.40 -7.51 15.60
C LEU A 46 -4.83 -7.01 15.75
N LEU A 47 -5.12 -5.77 15.33
CA LEU A 47 -6.48 -5.22 15.37
C LEU A 47 -7.43 -5.96 14.44
N GLY A 48 -6.98 -6.38 13.25
CA GLY A 48 -7.80 -7.15 12.32
C GLY A 48 -8.17 -8.51 12.87
N VAL A 49 -7.20 -9.25 13.44
CA VAL A 49 -7.46 -10.54 14.10
C VAL A 49 -8.39 -10.36 15.30
N ILE A 50 -8.15 -9.38 16.16
CA ILE A 50 -9.01 -9.11 17.32
C ILE A 50 -10.43 -8.77 16.86
N ALA A 51 -10.61 -7.85 15.91
CA ALA A 51 -11.91 -7.44 15.42
C ALA A 51 -12.68 -8.62 14.79
N SER A 52 -12.00 -9.47 14.01
CA SER A 52 -12.63 -10.65 13.42
C SER A 52 -12.95 -11.73 14.46
N VAL A 53 -12.10 -11.95 15.46
CA VAL A 53 -12.40 -12.86 16.57
C VAL A 53 -13.61 -12.37 17.39
N PHE A 54 -13.73 -11.06 17.64
CA PHE A 54 -14.90 -10.50 18.32
C PHE A 54 -16.20 -10.65 17.51
N THR A 55 -16.12 -10.68 16.18
CA THR A 55 -17.31 -10.70 15.30
C THR A 55 -17.71 -12.09 14.81
N LEU A 56 -16.75 -13.01 14.66
CA LEU A 56 -16.91 -14.36 14.13
C LEU A 56 -16.59 -15.45 15.16
N GLY A 57 -16.13 -15.08 16.35
CA GLY A 57 -15.69 -15.98 17.40
C GLY A 57 -14.21 -16.38 17.28
N LEU A 58 -13.69 -17.01 18.32
CA LEU A 58 -12.33 -17.55 18.37
C LEU A 58 -12.26 -18.87 17.57
N THR A 59 -12.35 -18.75 16.25
CA THR A 59 -12.32 -19.85 15.29
C THR A 59 -11.21 -19.64 14.27
N VAL A 60 -10.82 -20.71 13.55
CA VAL A 60 -9.85 -20.63 12.44
C VAL A 60 -10.32 -19.64 11.38
N SER A 61 -11.61 -19.68 11.03
CA SER A 61 -12.25 -18.70 10.16
C SER A 61 -12.16 -17.27 10.70
N GLY A 62 -12.41 -17.04 11.99
CA GLY A 62 -12.33 -15.71 12.59
C GLY A 62 -10.92 -15.13 12.50
N ILE A 63 -9.89 -15.92 12.81
CA ILE A 63 -8.50 -15.50 12.72
C ILE A 63 -8.11 -15.23 11.26
N ALA A 64 -8.46 -16.14 10.34
CA ALA A 64 -8.15 -16.01 8.92
C ALA A 64 -8.79 -14.75 8.30
N ASN A 65 -10.08 -14.51 8.57
CA ASN A 65 -10.77 -13.30 8.12
C ASN A 65 -10.08 -12.02 8.64
N GLY A 66 -9.58 -12.03 9.88
CA GLY A 66 -8.86 -10.90 10.45
C GLY A 66 -7.52 -10.63 9.77
N VAL A 67 -6.78 -11.68 9.42
CA VAL A 67 -5.54 -11.58 8.64
C VAL A 67 -5.81 -11.06 7.24
N PHE A 68 -6.84 -11.57 6.56
CA PHE A 68 -7.24 -11.09 5.23
C PHE A 68 -7.68 -9.63 5.27
N ALA A 69 -8.43 -9.22 6.29
CA ALA A 69 -8.87 -7.84 6.44
C ALA A 69 -7.68 -6.89 6.63
N ALA A 70 -6.73 -7.25 7.50
CA ALA A 70 -5.51 -6.48 7.69
C ALA A 70 -4.64 -6.42 6.42
N GLY A 71 -4.49 -7.56 5.73
CA GLY A 71 -3.77 -7.64 4.47
C GLY A 71 -4.36 -6.73 3.39
N ALA A 72 -5.69 -6.74 3.24
CA ALA A 72 -6.41 -5.86 2.30
C ALA A 72 -6.24 -4.38 2.64
N ALA A 73 -6.29 -4.01 3.92
CA ALA A 73 -6.10 -2.63 4.36
C ALA A 73 -4.67 -2.13 4.05
N ILE A 74 -3.66 -2.96 4.34
CA ILE A 74 -2.25 -2.63 4.11
C ILE A 74 -1.94 -2.54 2.61
N SER A 75 -2.42 -3.48 1.81
CA SER A 75 -2.17 -3.50 0.36
C SER A 75 -2.85 -2.33 -0.35
N THR A 76 -4.05 -1.93 0.08
CA THR A 76 -4.75 -0.77 -0.47
C THR A 76 -3.95 0.52 -0.27
N HIS A 77 -3.36 0.71 0.92
CA HIS A 77 -2.48 1.85 1.18
C HIS A 77 -1.22 1.84 0.32
N GLN A 78 -0.63 0.66 0.10
CA GLN A 78 0.52 0.51 -0.79
C GLN A 78 0.15 0.80 -2.26
N ALA A 79 -0.97 0.28 -2.75
CA ALA A 79 -1.46 0.53 -4.09
C ALA A 79 -1.70 2.03 -4.32
N TYR A 80 -2.36 2.71 -3.37
CA TYR A 80 -2.55 4.16 -3.43
C TYR A 80 -1.23 4.93 -3.52
N LYS A 81 -0.22 4.53 -2.73
CA LYS A 81 1.11 5.16 -2.78
C LYS A 81 1.81 4.91 -4.12
N GLN A 82 1.69 3.71 -4.68
CA GLN A 82 2.31 3.35 -5.96
C GLN A 82 1.70 4.16 -7.11
N THR A 83 0.38 4.29 -7.17
CA THR A 83 -0.30 5.08 -8.22
C THR A 83 0.15 6.54 -8.19
N LYS A 84 0.18 7.16 -7.01
CA LYS A 84 0.59 8.57 -6.88
C LYS A 84 2.04 8.84 -7.25
N ASN A 85 2.92 7.86 -7.11
CA ASN A 85 4.34 8.03 -7.42
C ASN A 85 4.65 7.89 -8.91
N ARG A 86 3.84 7.13 -9.66
CA ARG A 86 4.02 6.92 -11.11
C ARG A 86 3.94 8.22 -11.89
N ASP A 87 2.97 9.07 -11.56
CA ASP A 87 2.76 10.37 -12.23
C ASP A 87 3.97 11.32 -12.04
N LYS A 88 4.67 11.22 -10.90
CA LYS A 88 5.87 12.05 -10.66
C LYS A 88 7.06 11.59 -11.49
N GLU A 89 7.21 10.29 -11.69
CA GLU A 89 8.35 9.71 -12.40
C GLU A 89 8.26 9.96 -13.91
N GLU A 90 7.05 9.95 -14.46
CA GLU A 90 6.78 10.32 -15.86
C GLU A 90 7.13 11.80 -16.12
N VAL A 91 6.64 12.73 -15.28
CA VAL A 91 6.92 14.17 -15.40
C VAL A 91 8.42 14.51 -15.23
N ILE A 92 9.12 13.81 -14.34
CA ILE A 92 10.57 14.01 -14.15
C ILE A 92 11.34 13.52 -15.39
N SER A 93 10.95 12.37 -15.94
CA SER A 93 11.57 11.83 -17.16
C SER A 93 11.39 12.77 -18.35
N GLU A 94 10.20 13.31 -18.55
CA GLU A 94 9.92 14.29 -19.62
C GLU A 94 10.76 15.57 -19.46
N MET A 95 10.85 16.13 -18.24
CA MET A 95 11.69 17.31 -17.98
C MET A 95 13.18 17.06 -18.22
N ILE A 96 13.67 15.84 -17.95
CA ILE A 96 15.07 15.47 -18.19
C ILE A 96 15.33 15.38 -19.70
N GLU A 97 14.48 14.67 -20.44
CA GLU A 97 14.54 14.55 -21.91
C GLU A 97 14.54 15.94 -22.59
N GLU A 98 13.63 16.82 -22.20
CA GLU A 98 13.55 18.19 -22.74
C GLU A 98 14.84 18.98 -22.49
N LYS A 99 15.38 18.90 -21.26
CA LYS A 99 16.64 19.56 -20.90
C LYS A 99 17.85 19.01 -21.65
N LEU A 100 17.90 17.70 -21.91
CA LEU A 100 18.98 17.08 -22.67
C LEU A 100 18.95 17.54 -24.13
N LYS A 101 17.77 17.49 -24.75
CA LYS A 101 17.58 17.92 -26.14
C LYS A 101 17.90 19.40 -26.36
N GLY A 102 17.56 20.26 -25.39
CA GLY A 102 17.94 21.67 -25.40
C GLY A 102 19.45 21.87 -25.27
N ARG A 103 20.14 21.03 -24.49
CA ARG A 103 21.59 21.10 -24.31
C ARG A 103 22.34 20.64 -25.56
N GLU A 104 21.89 19.58 -26.22
CA GLU A 104 22.47 19.08 -27.47
C GLU A 104 22.42 20.13 -28.58
N LYS A 105 21.28 20.81 -28.75
CA LYS A 105 21.16 21.92 -29.72
C LYS A 105 22.12 23.08 -29.47
N ASN A 106 22.40 23.40 -28.21
CA ASN A 106 23.36 24.45 -27.89
C ASN A 106 24.79 24.00 -28.19
N LEU A 107 25.13 22.75 -27.88
CA LEU A 107 26.43 22.14 -28.20
C LEU A 107 26.70 22.04 -29.71
N GLU A 108 25.67 21.82 -30.53
CA GLU A 108 25.81 21.83 -32.00
C GLU A 108 26.05 23.24 -32.54
N LYS A 109 25.30 24.24 -32.07
CA LYS A 109 25.50 25.64 -32.46
C LYS A 109 26.88 26.18 -32.10
N ASP A 110 27.40 25.79 -30.94
CA ASP A 110 28.73 26.21 -30.48
C ASP A 110 29.85 25.61 -31.36
N LYS A 111 29.60 24.46 -32.00
CA LYS A 111 30.54 23.83 -32.95
C LYS A 111 30.49 24.49 -34.32
N GLU A 112 29.31 24.81 -34.83
CA GLU A 112 29.13 25.47 -36.14
C GLU A 112 29.64 26.92 -36.16
N GLY A 113 29.59 27.64 -35.03
CA GLY A 113 30.11 29.00 -34.93
C GLY A 113 31.63 29.10 -34.70
N ALA A 114 32.30 27.96 -34.50
CA ALA A 114 33.75 27.87 -34.29
C ALA A 114 34.52 27.47 -35.56
N GLU A 115 33.82 27.12 -36.65
CA GLU A 115 34.36 26.90 -38.00
C GLU A 115 34.23 28.15 -38.88
#